data_AF-A0A535AMU0-F1
#
_entry.id   AF-A0A535AMU0-F1
#
_cell.length_a   1.000
_cell.length_b   1.000
_cell.length_c   1.000
_cell.angle_alpha   90.00
_cell.angle_beta   90.00
_cell.angle_gamma   90.00
#
_symmetry.space_group_name_H-M   'P 1'
#
loop_
_entity.id
_entity.type
_entity.pdbx_description
1 polymer ?
#
loop_
_entity_poly.entity_id
_entity_poly.type
_entity_poly.pdbx_seq_one_letter_code
_entity_poly.pdbx_strand_id
1 'polypeptide(L)'
;MQNSRQVTVYEPKTKQFTFIDTCFGTHHLNFGEDANHTLWLSNNLQNELAIVGWVNTKMFWQTRDAGKSQGWTPLIVDTNGNGKRDAWVEPNQPADAAKDTRIGLGFYGIAYSPVDGSIWGSNIGHPGYVLRLQPGPNPPETALTEVYKVPPPGYGMRGFDIDRKGVAWVTLASGHIASFDRRKCKGRLNGPGAAEGNLCPEGWTFYPLPGPSFAGRDGAAEGPYYTWVDQHDILGLGPDTPIGTGNFSDSLHALTYGKVVELRVPYPMGFFAKGVDGRIDDRTAGWKGKGLWVTSGNRTPMHIEGVDAPSPGAPGKTLSSPLVVHFQLRPDPLAR
;
A
#
# COMPACT_ATOMS: atom_id res chain seq x y z
N MET A 1 16.30 19.77 8.45
CA MET A 1 16.06 18.31 8.50
C MET A 1 16.79 17.69 7.32
N GLN A 2 17.66 16.70 7.55
CA GLN A 2 18.25 15.93 6.45
C GLN A 2 17.26 14.85 6.06
N ASN A 3 16.73 14.94 4.84
CA ASN A 3 15.77 13.99 4.33
C ASN A 3 16.49 12.84 3.62
N SER A 4 16.27 11.60 4.04
CA SER A 4 17.02 10.44 3.52
C SER A 4 16.45 9.89 2.20
N ARG A 5 15.21 10.25 1.85
CA ARG A 5 14.53 9.81 0.61
C ARG A 5 13.82 10.98 -0.04
N GLN A 6 13.98 11.07 -1.36
CA GLN A 6 13.44 12.14 -2.19
C GLN A 6 12.70 11.54 -3.39
N VAL A 7 12.01 12.38 -4.16
CA VAL A 7 11.30 11.93 -5.37
C VAL A 7 12.25 12.01 -6.57
N THR A 8 12.40 10.89 -7.25
CA THR A 8 13.17 10.78 -8.49
C THR A 8 12.27 10.22 -9.58
N VAL A 9 12.23 10.89 -10.72
CA VAL A 9 11.50 10.45 -11.91
C VAL A 9 12.50 10.02 -12.97
N TYR A 10 12.31 8.81 -13.52
CA TYR A 10 13.03 8.32 -14.68
C TYR A 10 12.12 8.38 -15.90
N GLU A 11 12.55 9.06 -16.97
CA GLU A 11 11.86 9.09 -18.26
C GLU A 11 12.46 8.02 -19.20
N PRO A 12 11.75 6.92 -19.51
CA PRO A 12 12.31 5.82 -20.28
C PRO A 12 12.72 6.22 -21.71
N LYS A 13 12.01 7.17 -22.35
CA LYS A 13 12.29 7.56 -23.74
C LYS A 13 13.61 8.31 -23.87
N THR A 14 13.87 9.24 -22.95
CA THR A 14 15.07 10.09 -22.97
C THR A 14 16.18 9.53 -22.09
N LYS A 15 15.86 8.55 -21.25
CA LYS A 15 16.75 7.95 -20.23
C LYS A 15 17.27 8.96 -19.22
N GLN A 16 16.51 10.04 -18.97
CA GLN A 16 16.91 11.10 -18.06
C GLN A 16 16.26 10.92 -16.68
N PHE A 17 17.01 11.32 -15.65
CA PHE A 17 16.52 11.43 -14.29
C PHE A 17 16.17 12.89 -13.98
N THR A 18 15.00 13.11 -13.37
CA THR A 18 14.60 14.40 -12.79
C THR A 18 14.42 14.20 -11.29
N PHE A 19 15.01 15.11 -10.50
CA PHE A 19 14.90 15.09 -9.05
C PHE A 19 13.93 16.17 -8.60
N ILE A 20 13.01 15.82 -7.70
CA ILE A 20 12.07 16.75 -7.06
C ILE A 20 12.44 16.77 -5.58
N ASP A 21 13.04 17.87 -5.14
CA ASP A 21 13.39 18.04 -3.74
C ASP A 21 12.13 18.31 -2.92
N THR A 22 11.88 17.46 -1.93
CA THR A 22 10.71 17.50 -1.07
C THR A 22 11.06 17.96 0.34
N CYS A 23 10.18 18.77 0.92
CA CYS A 23 10.32 19.27 2.29
C CYS A 23 9.96 18.22 3.35
N PHE A 24 9.67 16.98 2.95
CA PHE A 24 9.22 15.89 3.80
C PHE A 24 9.78 14.55 3.33
N GLY A 25 9.98 13.59 4.23
CA GLY A 25 10.47 12.26 3.86
C GLY A 25 9.44 11.41 3.13
N THR A 26 9.92 10.59 2.19
CA THR A 26 9.08 9.71 1.36
C THR A 26 9.31 8.23 1.66
N HIS A 27 8.33 7.38 1.36
CA HIS A 27 8.46 5.92 1.49
C HIS A 27 7.77 5.17 0.35
N HIS A 28 6.46 4.92 0.43
CA HIS A 28 5.65 4.39 -0.68
C HIS A 28 4.98 5.54 -1.43
N LEU A 29 4.57 5.28 -2.68
CA LEU A 29 3.95 6.27 -3.55
C LEU A 29 2.71 5.70 -4.24
N ASN A 30 1.76 6.57 -4.56
CA ASN A 30 0.60 6.24 -5.37
C ASN A 30 0.13 7.47 -6.15
N PHE A 31 -0.25 7.29 -7.41
CA PHE A 31 -0.81 8.38 -8.22
C PHE A 31 -2.31 8.48 -8.02
N GLY A 32 -2.81 9.68 -7.77
CA GLY A 32 -4.24 9.97 -7.78
C GLY A 32 -4.82 10.03 -9.18
N GLU A 33 -6.09 9.66 -9.31
CA GLU A 33 -6.91 9.84 -10.53
C GLU A 33 -7.53 11.26 -10.59
N ASP A 34 -7.00 12.22 -9.82
CA ASP A 34 -7.45 13.61 -9.84
C ASP A 34 -6.90 14.40 -11.06
N ALA A 35 -7.44 15.59 -11.28
CA ALA A 35 -7.10 16.44 -12.44
C ALA A 35 -5.62 16.91 -12.49
N ASN A 36 -4.88 16.75 -11.40
CA ASN A 36 -3.47 17.13 -11.29
C ASN A 36 -2.53 15.92 -11.37
N HIS A 37 -3.06 14.70 -11.43
CA HIS A 37 -2.30 13.45 -11.28
C HIS A 37 -1.40 13.53 -10.05
N THR A 38 -1.96 13.93 -8.92
CA THR A 38 -1.22 14.14 -7.68
C THR A 38 -0.48 12.86 -7.27
N LEU A 39 0.83 12.96 -7.05
CA LEU A 39 1.64 11.89 -6.50
C LEU A 39 1.59 11.96 -4.98
N TRP A 40 0.90 11.01 -4.36
CA TRP A 40 0.81 10.90 -2.90
C TRP A 40 1.96 10.05 -2.37
N LEU A 41 2.53 10.48 -1.24
CA LEU A 41 3.74 9.92 -0.67
C LEU A 41 3.51 9.66 0.81
N SER A 42 3.73 8.41 1.23
CA SER A 42 3.74 8.08 2.65
C SER A 42 5.06 8.49 3.30
N ASN A 43 5.01 8.73 4.61
CA ASN A 43 6.22 8.79 5.43
C ASN A 43 6.14 7.69 6.50
N ASN A 44 7.10 6.76 6.50
CA ASN A 44 7.11 5.63 7.43
C ASN A 44 7.63 6.05 8.83
N LEU A 45 7.31 7.27 9.28
CA LEU A 45 7.70 7.79 10.59
C LEU A 45 6.63 7.40 11.62
N GLN A 46 7.05 6.69 12.66
CA GLN A 46 6.17 6.12 13.68
C GLN A 46 6.22 6.94 14.98
N ASN A 47 6.13 8.26 14.84
CA ASN A 47 6.28 9.25 15.90
C ASN A 47 5.56 10.56 15.52
N GLU A 48 5.75 11.63 16.30
CA GLU A 48 5.13 12.93 16.09
C GLU A 48 5.42 13.59 14.74
N LEU A 49 6.39 13.09 13.96
CA LEU A 49 6.71 13.56 12.62
C LEU A 49 5.93 12.82 11.51
N ALA A 50 4.96 11.97 11.87
CA ALA A 50 4.04 11.33 10.93
C ALA A 50 3.26 12.39 10.12
N ILE A 51 3.38 12.33 8.79
CA ILE A 51 2.69 13.18 7.82
C ILE A 51 2.32 12.37 6.56
N VAL A 52 1.45 12.94 5.73
CA VAL A 52 1.30 12.53 4.32
C VAL A 52 1.73 13.70 3.46
N GLY A 53 2.59 13.43 2.49
CA GLY A 53 3.07 14.41 1.53
C GLY A 53 2.52 14.17 0.14
N TRP A 54 2.56 15.20 -0.71
CA TRP A 54 2.18 15.07 -2.11
C TRP A 54 2.98 15.98 -3.02
N VAL A 55 2.97 15.62 -4.31
CA VAL A 55 3.45 16.46 -5.41
C VAL A 55 2.33 16.61 -6.44
N ASN A 56 1.91 17.84 -6.70
CA ASN A 56 1.12 18.21 -7.88
C ASN A 56 2.01 18.07 -9.12
N THR A 57 1.90 16.92 -9.79
CA THR A 57 2.82 16.59 -10.89
C THR A 57 2.60 17.48 -12.10
N LYS A 58 1.35 17.85 -12.40
CA LYS A 58 1.03 18.80 -13.47
C LYS A 58 1.71 20.16 -13.26
N MET A 59 1.61 20.73 -12.06
CA MET A 59 2.29 21.99 -11.71
C MET A 59 3.81 21.85 -11.82
N PHE A 60 4.36 20.72 -11.34
CA PHE A 60 5.79 20.48 -11.41
C PHE A 60 6.30 20.44 -12.86
N TRP A 61 5.61 19.72 -13.75
CA TRP A 61 6.05 19.65 -15.15
C TRP A 61 5.89 20.97 -15.90
N GLN A 62 4.89 21.78 -15.54
CA GLN A 62 4.65 23.10 -16.12
C GLN A 62 5.70 24.14 -15.67
N THR A 63 6.07 24.14 -14.40
CA THR A 63 6.86 25.23 -13.80
C THR A 63 8.29 24.83 -13.47
N ARG A 64 8.55 23.53 -13.30
CA ARG A 64 9.78 22.97 -12.72
C ARG A 64 10.11 23.48 -11.32
N ASP A 65 9.13 24.08 -10.64
CA ASP A 65 9.27 24.61 -9.28
C ASP A 65 8.77 23.56 -8.28
N ALA A 66 9.70 22.84 -7.66
CA ALA A 66 9.39 21.81 -6.67
C ALA A 66 8.66 22.40 -5.45
N GLY A 67 9.03 23.60 -4.99
CA GLY A 67 8.45 24.24 -3.82
C GLY A 67 6.97 24.58 -4.01
N LYS A 68 6.61 25.11 -5.19
CA LYS A 68 5.20 25.41 -5.54
C LYS A 68 4.36 24.17 -5.84
N SER A 69 5.00 23.04 -6.13
CA SER A 69 4.32 21.84 -6.62
C SER A 69 4.10 20.80 -5.53
N GLN A 70 4.39 21.09 -4.26
CA GLN A 70 4.32 20.10 -3.19
C GLN A 70 3.58 20.64 -1.97
N GLY A 71 3.20 19.72 -1.08
CA GLY A 71 2.71 20.04 0.25
C GLY A 71 2.70 18.80 1.13
N TRP A 72 2.37 19.00 2.40
CA TRP A 72 2.20 17.92 3.36
C TRP A 72 1.14 18.31 4.39
N THR A 73 0.61 17.31 5.10
CA THR A 73 -0.33 17.52 6.21
C THR A 73 -0.08 16.53 7.34
N PRO A 74 -0.18 16.94 8.61
CA PRO A 74 -0.16 16.01 9.73
C PRO A 74 -1.42 15.16 9.76
N LEU A 75 -1.34 14.04 10.47
CA LEU A 75 -2.47 13.14 10.67
C LEU A 75 -3.26 13.59 11.91
N ILE A 76 -4.38 14.27 11.69
CA ILE A 76 -5.22 14.83 12.75
C ILE A 76 -6.54 14.07 12.80
N VAL A 77 -6.89 13.51 13.95
CA VAL A 77 -8.16 12.83 14.19
C VAL A 77 -9.11 13.81 14.85
N ASP A 78 -10.31 13.94 14.29
CA ASP A 78 -11.42 14.73 14.83
C ASP A 78 -11.96 14.07 16.12
N THR A 79 -11.25 14.26 17.23
CA THR A 79 -11.60 13.66 18.53
C THR A 79 -12.60 14.50 19.31
N ASN A 80 -12.81 15.77 18.93
CA ASN A 80 -13.90 16.58 19.48
C ASN A 80 -15.25 16.29 18.78
N GLY A 81 -15.24 15.69 17.58
CA GLY A 81 -16.38 15.11 16.89
C GLY A 81 -17.20 16.07 16.05
N ASN A 82 -16.70 17.26 15.73
CA ASN A 82 -17.48 18.31 15.06
C ASN A 82 -17.34 18.33 13.53
N GLY A 83 -16.54 17.44 12.95
CA GLY A 83 -16.39 17.25 11.51
C GLY A 83 -15.47 18.26 10.81
N LYS A 84 -14.75 19.10 11.55
CA LYS A 84 -13.73 20.01 11.00
C LYS A 84 -12.44 19.87 11.78
N ARG A 85 -11.32 20.14 11.09
CA ARG A 85 -10.03 20.23 11.77
C ARG A 85 -9.95 21.51 12.59
N ASP A 86 -9.70 21.35 13.89
CA ASP A 86 -9.51 22.42 14.86
C ASP A 86 -8.07 22.44 15.39
N ALA A 87 -7.82 23.24 16.45
CA ALA A 87 -6.62 23.08 17.24
C ALA A 87 -6.54 21.65 17.79
N TRP A 88 -5.35 21.07 17.81
CA TRP A 88 -5.12 19.69 18.27
C TRP A 88 -4.13 19.63 19.43
N VAL A 89 -4.18 18.53 20.17
CA VAL A 89 -3.10 18.11 21.07
C VAL A 89 -2.07 17.28 20.31
N GLU A 90 -0.80 17.40 20.68
CA GLU A 90 0.30 16.62 20.09
C GLU A 90 0.32 15.18 20.65
N PRO A 91 0.98 14.22 19.96
CA PRO A 91 1.12 12.86 20.48
C PRO A 91 1.68 12.83 21.90
N ASN A 92 1.18 11.92 22.73
CA ASN A 92 1.51 11.76 24.17
C ASN A 92 1.08 12.92 25.09
N GLN A 93 0.38 13.94 24.60
CA GLN A 93 -0.27 14.92 25.46
C GLN A 93 -1.64 14.40 25.94
N PRO A 94 -2.13 14.87 27.10
CA PRO A 94 -3.47 14.54 27.56
C PRO A 94 -4.53 14.96 26.53
N ALA A 95 -5.57 14.13 26.37
CA ALA A 95 -6.70 14.48 25.54
C ALA A 95 -7.43 15.73 26.07
N ASP A 96 -7.94 16.55 25.16
CA ASP A 96 -8.68 17.77 25.45
C ASP A 96 -10.00 17.71 24.66
N ALA A 97 -11.14 17.74 25.37
CA ALA A 97 -12.46 17.54 24.76
C ALA A 97 -12.86 18.65 23.76
N ALA A 98 -12.18 19.80 23.78
CA ALA A 98 -12.41 20.89 22.85
C ALA A 98 -11.49 20.85 21.62
N LYS A 99 -10.56 19.89 21.55
CA LYS A 99 -9.52 19.82 20.53
C LYS A 99 -9.49 18.48 19.83
N ASP A 100 -8.88 18.51 18.65
CA ASP A 100 -8.53 17.31 17.91
C ASP A 100 -7.28 16.65 18.49
N THR A 101 -6.91 15.50 17.94
CA THR A 101 -5.70 14.77 18.35
C THR A 101 -4.83 14.47 17.15
N ARG A 102 -3.58 14.93 17.18
CA ARG A 102 -2.58 14.48 16.23
C ARG A 102 -2.09 13.09 16.60
N ILE A 103 -2.02 12.20 15.62
CA ILE A 103 -1.51 10.84 15.80
C ILE A 103 -0.11 10.68 15.21
N GLY A 104 0.73 9.88 15.87
CA GLY A 104 2.06 9.50 15.39
C GLY A 104 2.07 8.23 14.51
N LEU A 105 0.95 7.92 13.85
CA LEU A 105 0.78 6.70 13.05
C LEU A 105 1.09 6.98 11.58
N GLY A 106 2.37 7.12 11.22
CA GLY A 106 2.76 7.39 9.82
C GLY A 106 2.39 6.25 8.87
N PHE A 107 2.05 6.62 7.62
CA PHE A 107 1.67 5.65 6.60
C PHE A 107 2.90 4.83 6.19
N TYR A 108 2.76 3.51 6.17
CA TYR A 108 3.67 2.61 5.47
C TYR A 108 3.23 2.53 4.01
N GLY A 109 2.25 1.68 3.70
CA GLY A 109 1.62 1.63 2.37
C GLY A 109 0.68 2.82 2.17
N ILE A 110 0.41 3.16 0.90
CA ILE A 110 -0.46 4.28 0.54
C ILE A 110 -1.22 3.97 -0.75
N ALA A 111 -2.48 4.34 -0.81
CA ALA A 111 -3.32 4.24 -2.00
C ALA A 111 -4.30 5.41 -2.08
N TYR A 112 -4.58 5.87 -3.30
CA TYR A 112 -5.63 6.82 -3.59
C TYR A 112 -6.97 6.09 -3.80
N SER A 113 -8.03 6.55 -3.13
CA SER A 113 -9.38 6.06 -3.34
C SER A 113 -10.04 6.74 -4.54
N PRO A 114 -10.38 6.02 -5.62
CA PRO A 114 -11.11 6.61 -6.75
C PRO A 114 -12.59 6.90 -6.41
N VAL A 115 -13.08 6.45 -5.26
CA VAL A 115 -14.47 6.65 -4.84
C VAL A 115 -14.73 8.09 -4.39
N ASP A 116 -13.77 8.68 -3.68
CA ASP A 116 -13.96 9.95 -2.95
C ASP A 116 -12.69 10.81 -2.85
N GLY A 117 -11.59 10.39 -3.47
CA GLY A 117 -10.31 11.09 -3.42
C GLY A 117 -9.61 11.06 -2.06
N SER A 118 -10.09 10.23 -1.12
CA SER A 118 -9.40 10.01 0.16
C SER A 118 -8.12 9.20 -0.03
N ILE A 119 -7.16 9.41 0.87
CA ILE A 119 -5.87 8.74 0.85
C ILE A 119 -5.86 7.71 1.96
N TRP A 120 -5.66 6.47 1.59
CA TRP A 120 -5.64 5.36 2.52
C TRP A 120 -4.23 4.83 2.69
N GLY A 121 -3.96 4.23 3.85
CA GLY A 121 -2.69 3.59 4.08
C GLY A 121 -2.71 2.65 5.25
N SER A 122 -1.65 1.86 5.34
CA SER A 122 -1.38 0.99 6.48
C SER A 122 -0.41 1.64 7.45
N ASN A 123 -0.45 1.19 8.70
CA ASN A 123 0.54 1.51 9.72
C ASN A 123 1.07 0.22 10.33
N ILE A 124 2.39 0.15 10.51
CA ILE A 124 3.11 -1.06 10.96
C ILE A 124 3.20 -1.22 12.49
N GLY A 125 2.70 -0.25 13.27
CA GLY A 125 2.66 -0.35 14.72
C GLY A 125 1.78 -1.52 15.15
N HIS A 126 2.19 -2.28 16.17
CA HIS A 126 1.43 -3.47 16.59
C HIS A 126 0.08 -3.08 17.23
N PRO A 127 -1.06 -3.74 16.90
CA PRO A 127 -1.20 -4.89 15.99
C PRO A 127 -1.27 -4.53 14.50
N GLY A 128 -1.53 -3.27 14.17
CA GLY A 128 -1.61 -2.72 12.82
C GLY A 128 -2.81 -1.78 12.70
N TYR A 129 -2.73 -0.78 11.82
CA TYR A 129 -3.83 0.16 11.59
C TYR A 129 -4.02 0.45 10.11
N VAL A 130 -5.28 0.48 9.66
CA VAL A 130 -5.66 1.14 8.42
C VAL A 130 -6.03 2.58 8.75
N LEU A 131 -5.52 3.52 7.96
CA LEU A 131 -5.72 4.94 8.12
C LEU A 131 -6.39 5.48 6.86
N ARG A 132 -7.35 6.39 7.03
CA ARG A 132 -8.01 7.11 5.94
C ARG A 132 -7.86 8.61 6.18
N LEU A 133 -7.11 9.29 5.33
CA LEU A 133 -6.96 10.74 5.31
C LEU A 133 -7.92 11.33 4.26
N GLN A 134 -8.82 12.20 4.69
CA GLN A 134 -9.59 13.05 3.78
C GLN A 134 -8.82 14.37 3.59
N PRO A 135 -8.31 14.69 2.39
CA PRO A 135 -7.48 15.90 2.21
C PRO A 135 -8.24 17.21 2.45
N GLY A 136 -9.52 17.29 2.07
CA GLY A 136 -10.25 18.55 2.09
C GLY A 136 -9.75 19.56 1.04
N PRO A 137 -10.29 20.79 1.02
CA PRO A 137 -9.96 21.80 0.00
C PRO A 137 -8.57 22.44 0.20
N ASN A 138 -8.04 22.46 1.42
CA ASN A 138 -6.70 22.95 1.75
C ASN A 138 -6.03 21.96 2.71
N PRO A 139 -5.38 20.89 2.20
CA PRO A 139 -4.97 19.76 3.04
C PRO A 139 -4.08 20.09 4.24
N PRO A 140 -3.14 21.05 4.18
CA PRO A 140 -2.35 21.45 5.36
C PRO A 140 -3.20 21.89 6.56
N GLU A 141 -4.39 22.44 6.33
CA GLU A 141 -5.25 23.05 7.37
C GLU A 141 -6.56 22.29 7.60
N THR A 142 -7.04 21.54 6.60
CA THR A 142 -8.40 20.96 6.61
C THR A 142 -8.43 19.44 6.65
N ALA A 143 -7.29 18.78 6.44
CA ALA A 143 -7.28 17.33 6.35
C ALA A 143 -7.58 16.66 7.70
N LEU A 144 -8.42 15.63 7.67
CA LEU A 144 -8.79 14.80 8.83
C LEU A 144 -8.49 13.33 8.54
N THR A 145 -8.11 12.61 9.60
CA THR A 145 -7.71 11.21 9.57
C THR A 145 -8.67 10.37 10.40
N GLU A 146 -9.13 9.26 9.83
CA GLU A 146 -9.79 8.17 10.55
C GLU A 146 -8.79 7.04 10.79
N VAL A 147 -8.93 6.35 11.92
CA VAL A 147 -8.02 5.28 12.37
C VAL A 147 -8.81 3.99 12.58
N TYR A 148 -8.32 2.89 12.03
CA TYR A 148 -8.95 1.58 12.12
C TYR A 148 -7.93 0.53 12.55
N LYS A 149 -7.96 0.19 13.83
CA LYS A 149 -7.09 -0.83 14.41
C LYS A 149 -7.50 -2.22 13.94
N VAL A 150 -6.53 -3.05 13.59
CA VAL A 150 -6.79 -4.46 13.29
C VAL A 150 -7.23 -5.19 14.56
N PRO A 151 -8.42 -5.80 14.58
CA PRO A 151 -8.85 -6.64 15.69
C PRO A 151 -8.26 -8.06 15.59
N PRO A 152 -8.23 -8.83 16.69
CA PRO A 152 -8.02 -10.26 16.62
C PRO A 152 -8.98 -10.94 15.61
N PRO A 153 -8.53 -11.98 14.89
CA PRO A 153 -7.24 -12.68 15.02
C PRO A 153 -6.07 -12.01 14.27
N GLY A 154 -6.31 -10.86 13.63
CA GLY A 154 -5.32 -10.18 12.79
C GLY A 154 -4.18 -9.49 13.55
N TYR A 155 -2.97 -9.53 12.99
CA TYR A 155 -1.85 -8.66 13.41
C TYR A 155 -0.71 -8.64 12.38
N GLY A 156 0.14 -7.63 12.47
CA GLY A 156 1.41 -7.52 11.73
C GLY A 156 1.20 -7.19 10.26
N MET A 157 0.58 -6.05 9.96
CA MET A 157 0.44 -5.56 8.59
C MET A 157 1.70 -4.85 8.10
N ARG A 158 1.89 -4.81 6.77
CA ARG A 158 2.88 -3.96 6.09
C ARG A 158 2.24 -3.30 4.89
N GLY A 159 2.32 -3.89 3.71
CA GLY A 159 1.74 -3.31 2.51
C GLY A 159 0.22 -3.39 2.45
N PHE A 160 -0.32 -2.59 1.56
CA PHE A 160 -1.71 -2.18 1.54
C PHE A 160 -2.09 -1.71 0.14
N ASP A 161 -3.33 -1.93 -0.25
CA ASP A 161 -3.94 -1.28 -1.40
C ASP A 161 -5.46 -1.18 -1.23
N ILE A 162 -6.12 -0.41 -2.09
CA ILE A 162 -7.57 -0.19 -2.08
C ILE A 162 -8.20 -0.69 -3.37
N ASP A 163 -9.42 -1.24 -3.29
CA ASP A 163 -10.20 -1.57 -4.48
C ASP A 163 -10.99 -0.37 -5.02
N ARG A 164 -11.59 -0.51 -6.21
CA ARG A 164 -12.40 0.56 -6.82
C ARG A 164 -13.73 0.81 -6.11
N LYS A 165 -14.06 0.02 -5.08
CA LYS A 165 -15.25 0.18 -4.23
C LYS A 165 -14.92 0.85 -2.89
N GLY A 166 -13.65 1.22 -2.67
CA GLY A 166 -13.20 1.88 -1.45
C GLY A 166 -12.99 0.91 -0.28
N VAL A 167 -12.76 -0.38 -0.56
CA VAL A 167 -12.40 -1.38 0.45
C VAL A 167 -10.89 -1.46 0.56
N ALA A 168 -10.40 -1.31 1.77
CA ALA A 168 -8.99 -1.43 2.12
C ALA A 168 -8.60 -2.92 2.21
N TRP A 169 -7.46 -3.29 1.62
CA TRP A 169 -6.97 -4.67 1.62
C TRP A 169 -5.54 -4.74 2.16
N VAL A 170 -5.31 -5.72 3.04
CA VAL A 170 -4.02 -5.96 3.70
C VAL A 170 -3.70 -7.44 3.78
N THR A 171 -2.41 -7.73 3.89
CA THR A 171 -1.90 -9.02 4.34
C THR A 171 -1.32 -8.88 5.73
N LEU A 172 -1.52 -9.91 6.54
CA LEU A 172 -1.20 -9.90 7.96
C LEU A 172 -0.22 -11.02 8.29
N ALA A 173 0.75 -10.75 9.16
CA ALA A 173 1.67 -11.75 9.72
C ALA A 173 0.96 -12.83 10.55
N SER A 174 -0.31 -12.62 10.91
CA SER A 174 -1.20 -13.67 11.42
C SER A 174 -1.62 -14.69 10.35
N GLY A 175 -1.15 -14.56 9.10
CA GLY A 175 -1.43 -15.51 8.02
C GLY A 175 -2.81 -15.34 7.39
N HIS A 176 -3.23 -14.09 7.19
CA HIS A 176 -4.51 -13.75 6.57
C HIS A 176 -4.34 -12.70 5.48
N ILE A 177 -5.20 -12.75 4.47
CA ILE A 177 -5.64 -11.55 3.75
C ILE A 177 -6.80 -10.97 4.54
N ALA A 178 -6.86 -9.66 4.73
CA ALA A 178 -7.98 -9.02 5.39
C ALA A 178 -8.49 -7.82 4.59
N SER A 179 -9.81 -7.63 4.64
CA SER A 179 -10.48 -6.45 4.09
C SER A 179 -10.99 -5.57 5.23
N PHE A 180 -10.95 -4.26 5.04
CA PHE A 180 -11.67 -3.29 5.84
C PHE A 180 -12.65 -2.50 4.95
N ASP A 181 -13.95 -2.63 5.22
CA ASP A 181 -15.02 -1.95 4.49
C ASP A 181 -15.72 -0.92 5.39
N ARG A 182 -15.39 0.36 5.18
CA ARG A 182 -15.96 1.49 5.93
C ARG A 182 -17.49 1.58 5.83
N ARG A 183 -18.11 1.03 4.78
CA ARG A 183 -19.57 1.07 4.61
C ARG A 183 -20.31 0.16 5.59
N LYS A 184 -19.60 -0.79 6.22
CA LYS A 184 -20.16 -1.67 7.25
C LYS A 184 -20.19 -1.01 8.64
N CYS A 185 -19.52 0.13 8.83
CA CYS A 185 -19.49 0.84 10.08
C CYS A 185 -20.89 1.35 10.48
N LYS A 186 -21.34 0.98 11.68
CA LYS A 186 -22.66 1.34 12.21
C LYS A 186 -22.60 2.50 13.20
N GLY A 187 -21.45 2.69 13.85
CA GLY A 187 -21.22 3.74 14.83
C GLY A 187 -20.62 5.02 14.24
N ARG A 188 -20.35 5.97 15.14
CA ARG A 188 -19.54 7.16 14.80
C ARG A 188 -18.12 6.76 14.41
N LEU A 189 -17.50 7.59 13.57
CA LEU A 189 -16.12 7.42 13.09
C LEU A 189 -15.17 8.51 13.59
N ASN A 190 -15.69 9.45 14.38
CA ASN A 190 -14.99 10.57 15.00
C ASN A 190 -15.47 10.73 16.47
N GLY A 191 -14.92 11.71 17.17
CA GLY A 191 -15.22 12.04 18.57
C GLY A 191 -14.33 11.30 19.59
N PRO A 192 -14.71 11.33 20.89
CA PRO A 192 -13.88 10.77 21.96
C PRO A 192 -13.49 9.31 21.72
N GLY A 193 -12.23 8.93 21.84
CA GLY A 193 -11.80 7.55 21.62
C GLY A 193 -11.57 7.15 20.15
N ALA A 194 -11.67 8.08 19.19
CA ALA A 194 -11.45 7.79 17.77
C ALA A 194 -9.97 7.58 17.42
N ALA A 195 -9.04 8.23 18.12
CA ALA A 195 -7.61 8.14 17.84
C ALA A 195 -7.01 6.77 18.17
N GLU A 196 -7.67 6.00 19.04
CA GLU A 196 -7.31 4.65 19.45
C GLU A 196 -7.62 3.60 18.36
N GLY A 197 -8.47 3.96 17.40
CA GLY A 197 -8.83 3.14 16.24
C GLY A 197 -9.74 1.96 16.53
N ASN A 198 -10.36 1.89 17.72
CA ASN A 198 -11.28 0.80 18.07
C ASN A 198 -12.70 0.99 17.51
N LEU A 199 -12.92 2.04 16.72
CA LEU A 199 -14.20 2.28 16.05
C LEU A 199 -14.32 1.37 14.82
N CYS A 200 -15.55 0.92 14.54
CA CYS A 200 -15.87 0.06 13.40
C CYS A 200 -15.12 -1.30 13.34
N PRO A 201 -15.12 -2.11 14.42
CA PRO A 201 -14.60 -3.49 14.33
C PRO A 201 -15.34 -4.34 13.29
N GLU A 202 -16.63 -4.05 13.05
CA GLU A 202 -17.48 -4.74 12.07
C GLU A 202 -17.08 -4.50 10.60
N GLY A 203 -16.19 -3.54 10.33
CA GLY A 203 -15.64 -3.29 9.01
C GLY A 203 -14.67 -4.40 8.55
N TRP A 204 -14.10 -5.16 9.49
CA TRP A 204 -13.07 -6.15 9.20
C TRP A 204 -13.63 -7.50 8.74
N THR A 205 -12.92 -8.14 7.81
CA THR A 205 -13.16 -9.53 7.41
C THR A 205 -11.81 -10.19 7.11
N PHE A 206 -11.61 -11.42 7.58
CA PHE A 206 -10.33 -12.13 7.50
C PHE A 206 -10.49 -13.40 6.66
N TYR A 207 -9.53 -13.62 5.77
CA TYR A 207 -9.44 -14.76 4.86
C TYR A 207 -8.12 -15.48 5.15
N PRO A 208 -8.16 -16.70 5.72
CA PRO A 208 -6.93 -17.42 6.06
C PRO A 208 -6.16 -17.77 4.78
N LEU A 209 -4.85 -17.54 4.82
CA LEU A 209 -3.95 -18.02 3.78
C LEU A 209 -3.85 -19.56 3.87
N PRO A 210 -3.60 -20.26 2.75
CA PRO A 210 -3.32 -21.69 2.78
C PRO A 210 -1.99 -21.96 3.49
N GLY A 211 -1.91 -23.06 4.24
CA GLY A 211 -0.67 -23.52 4.87
C GLY A 211 -0.84 -23.90 6.34
N PRO A 212 0.22 -24.45 6.96
CA PRO A 212 0.22 -24.83 8.37
C PRO A 212 0.21 -23.59 9.27
N SER A 213 -0.42 -23.67 10.44
CA SER A 213 -0.37 -22.63 11.47
C SER A 213 0.66 -22.97 12.56
N PHE A 214 1.03 -21.98 13.38
CA PHE A 214 1.72 -22.26 14.64
C PHE A 214 0.77 -22.94 15.63
N ALA A 215 1.32 -23.80 16.51
CA ALA A 215 0.52 -24.48 17.53
C ALA A 215 -0.33 -23.49 18.36
N GLY A 216 -1.64 -23.73 18.44
CA GLY A 216 -2.58 -22.88 19.18
C GLY A 216 -2.89 -21.52 18.52
N ARG A 217 -2.63 -21.37 17.21
CA ARG A 217 -2.97 -20.17 16.43
C ARG A 217 -3.80 -20.54 15.20
N ASP A 218 -4.69 -19.62 14.84
CA ASP A 218 -5.41 -19.63 13.56
C ASP A 218 -4.59 -18.90 12.49
N GLY A 219 -4.83 -19.23 11.21
CA GLY A 219 -4.13 -18.66 10.06
C GLY A 219 -3.01 -19.56 9.54
N ALA A 220 -1.98 -18.96 8.94
CA ALA A 220 -0.84 -19.66 8.34
C ALA A 220 0.49 -19.07 8.79
N ALA A 221 1.51 -19.92 8.91
CA ALA A 221 2.91 -19.55 9.09
C ALA A 221 3.51 -19.06 7.76
N GLU A 222 2.96 -17.96 7.25
CA GLU A 222 3.39 -17.27 6.03
C GLU A 222 4.01 -15.91 6.41
N GLY A 223 4.84 -15.36 5.53
CA GLY A 223 5.49 -14.07 5.71
C GLY A 223 5.01 -13.02 4.71
N PRO A 224 3.69 -12.77 4.57
CA PRO A 224 3.23 -11.93 3.48
C PRO A 224 3.66 -10.47 3.70
N TYR A 225 3.95 -9.75 2.61
CA TYR A 225 4.58 -8.43 2.72
C TYR A 225 3.74 -7.29 2.19
N TYR A 226 3.12 -7.47 1.02
CA TYR A 226 2.30 -6.45 0.39
C TYR A 226 0.97 -7.03 -0.07
N THR A 227 -0.03 -6.17 -0.22
CA THR A 227 -1.27 -6.49 -0.94
C THR A 227 -1.41 -5.46 -2.06
N TRP A 228 -1.63 -5.94 -3.27
CA TRP A 228 -1.96 -5.12 -4.44
C TRP A 228 -3.31 -5.58 -4.96
N VAL A 229 -4.18 -4.65 -5.36
CA VAL A 229 -5.51 -4.99 -5.87
C VAL A 229 -5.50 -4.87 -7.40
N ASP A 230 -5.86 -5.96 -8.08
CA ASP A 230 -6.09 -5.96 -9.51
C ASP A 230 -7.41 -5.27 -9.86
N GLN A 231 -7.41 -3.94 -9.77
CA GLN A 231 -8.58 -3.09 -10.02
C GLN A 231 -9.15 -3.23 -11.43
N HIS A 232 -8.36 -3.72 -12.40
CA HIS A 232 -8.69 -3.68 -13.83
C HIS A 232 -8.74 -5.06 -14.48
N ASP A 233 -8.78 -6.14 -13.70
CA ASP A 233 -8.76 -7.51 -14.21
C ASP A 233 -7.59 -7.77 -15.18
N ILE A 234 -6.41 -7.25 -14.84
CA ILE A 234 -5.19 -7.38 -15.63
C ILE A 234 -4.79 -8.85 -15.72
N LEU A 235 -4.83 -9.59 -14.61
CA LEU A 235 -4.48 -11.01 -14.61
C LEU A 235 -5.59 -11.89 -15.19
N GLY A 236 -6.86 -11.48 -15.13
CA GLY A 236 -7.99 -12.32 -15.58
C GLY A 236 -8.65 -13.14 -14.48
N LEU A 237 -8.51 -12.75 -13.21
CA LEU A 237 -9.14 -13.39 -12.04
C LEU A 237 -10.39 -12.65 -11.54
N GLY A 238 -10.80 -11.60 -12.25
CA GLY A 238 -11.88 -10.68 -11.91
C GLY A 238 -11.35 -9.30 -11.49
N PRO A 239 -12.12 -8.23 -11.73
CA PRO A 239 -11.76 -6.90 -11.25
C PRO A 239 -11.83 -6.83 -9.73
N ASP A 240 -11.03 -5.94 -9.14
CA ASP A 240 -10.88 -5.75 -7.70
C ASP A 240 -10.34 -7.00 -6.97
N THR A 241 -9.59 -7.88 -7.66
CA THR A 241 -9.01 -9.08 -7.03
C THR A 241 -7.84 -8.69 -6.11
N PRO A 242 -7.91 -8.91 -4.79
CA PRO A 242 -6.79 -8.66 -3.89
C PRO A 242 -5.73 -9.74 -4.04
N ILE A 243 -4.47 -9.32 -4.19
CA ILE A 243 -3.31 -10.19 -4.37
C ILE A 243 -2.29 -9.90 -3.28
N GLY A 244 -2.14 -10.83 -2.35
CA GLY A 244 -1.11 -10.80 -1.32
C GLY A 244 0.20 -11.40 -1.81
N THR A 245 1.35 -10.84 -1.45
CA THR A 245 2.64 -11.48 -1.74
C THR A 245 2.95 -12.58 -0.74
N GLY A 246 3.34 -13.77 -1.19
CA GLY A 246 3.76 -14.90 -0.37
C GLY A 246 5.28 -15.06 -0.39
N ASN A 247 5.95 -14.80 0.74
CA ASN A 247 7.41 -14.80 0.80
C ASN A 247 7.99 -16.15 1.21
N PHE A 248 7.22 -16.97 1.93
CA PHE A 248 7.61 -18.32 2.34
C PHE A 248 7.01 -19.40 1.44
N SER A 249 6.07 -19.04 0.57
CA SER A 249 5.45 -19.91 -0.43
C SER A 249 5.94 -19.68 -1.86
N ASP A 250 6.89 -18.77 -2.09
CA ASP A 250 7.38 -18.39 -3.42
C ASP A 250 6.22 -18.00 -4.37
N SER A 251 5.26 -17.20 -3.91
CA SER A 251 3.96 -17.11 -4.60
C SER A 251 3.29 -15.73 -4.54
N LEU A 252 2.21 -15.62 -5.30
CA LEU A 252 1.13 -14.67 -5.06
C LEU A 252 -0.10 -15.39 -4.52
N HIS A 253 -0.80 -14.79 -3.57
CA HIS A 253 -2.06 -15.26 -3.02
C HIS A 253 -3.21 -14.37 -3.51
N ALA A 254 -3.96 -14.84 -4.50
CA ALA A 254 -5.12 -14.14 -5.04
C ALA A 254 -6.40 -14.58 -4.31
N LEU A 255 -7.14 -13.63 -3.74
CA LEU A 255 -8.47 -13.92 -3.17
C LEU A 255 -9.52 -13.82 -4.29
N THR A 256 -9.94 -14.96 -4.83
CA THR A 256 -10.90 -15.04 -5.94
C THR A 256 -11.75 -16.30 -5.83
N TYR A 257 -12.91 -16.35 -6.49
CA TYR A 257 -13.85 -17.48 -6.42
C TYR A 257 -14.24 -17.89 -4.98
N GLY A 258 -14.26 -16.94 -4.05
CA GLY A 258 -14.57 -17.18 -2.63
C GLY A 258 -13.48 -17.88 -1.82
N LYS A 259 -12.25 -18.02 -2.36
CA LYS A 259 -11.12 -18.65 -1.67
C LYS A 259 -9.78 -18.00 -2.04
N VAL A 260 -8.74 -18.29 -1.27
CA VAL A 260 -7.37 -17.90 -1.64
C VAL A 260 -6.81 -18.93 -2.60
N VAL A 261 -6.32 -18.47 -3.75
CA VAL A 261 -5.61 -19.26 -4.77
C VAL A 261 -4.14 -18.88 -4.75
N GLU A 262 -3.27 -19.87 -4.62
CA GLU A 262 -1.81 -19.69 -4.66
C GLU A 262 -1.29 -19.80 -6.10
N LEU A 263 -0.59 -18.77 -6.56
CA LEU A 263 0.09 -18.70 -7.84
C LEU A 263 1.60 -18.82 -7.57
N ARG A 264 2.08 -20.06 -7.49
CA ARG A 264 3.46 -20.37 -7.12
C ARG A 264 4.43 -20.23 -8.29
N VAL A 265 5.60 -19.67 -7.99
CA VAL A 265 6.79 -19.71 -8.85
C VAL A 265 7.65 -20.87 -8.38
N PRO A 266 7.68 -22.02 -9.10
CA PRO A 266 8.40 -23.19 -8.63
C PRO A 266 9.93 -23.03 -8.77
N TYR A 267 10.39 -22.21 -9.72
CA TYR A 267 11.81 -21.97 -10.00
C TYR A 267 12.06 -20.55 -10.53
N PRO A 268 13.22 -19.94 -10.20
CA PRO A 268 14.20 -20.41 -9.21
C PRO A 268 13.62 -20.39 -7.79
N MET A 269 14.02 -21.33 -6.94
CA MET A 269 13.63 -21.31 -5.53
C MET A 269 14.19 -20.08 -4.80
N GLY A 270 13.43 -19.57 -3.82
CA GLY A 270 13.78 -18.36 -3.08
C GLY A 270 13.21 -17.08 -3.69
N PHE A 271 12.10 -17.19 -4.41
CA PHE A 271 11.35 -16.05 -4.92
C PHE A 271 10.66 -15.34 -3.76
N PHE A 272 11.13 -14.13 -3.46
CA PHE A 272 10.69 -13.37 -2.30
C PHE A 272 9.84 -12.18 -2.75
N ALA A 273 8.56 -12.43 -3.00
CA ALA A 273 7.64 -11.47 -3.61
C ALA A 273 7.45 -10.20 -2.76
N LYS A 274 7.82 -9.04 -3.32
CA LYS A 274 7.74 -7.73 -2.64
C LYS A 274 6.75 -6.76 -3.26
N GLY A 275 7.01 -6.32 -4.49
CA GLY A 275 6.14 -5.40 -5.22
C GLY A 275 5.46 -6.13 -6.37
N VAL A 276 4.19 -5.82 -6.60
CA VAL A 276 3.36 -6.34 -7.68
C VAL A 276 2.76 -5.14 -8.39
N ASP A 277 2.90 -5.08 -9.72
CA ASP A 277 2.24 -4.09 -10.54
C ASP A 277 1.71 -4.76 -11.83
N GLY A 278 0.55 -4.30 -12.30
CA GLY A 278 -0.05 -4.77 -13.55
C GLY A 278 0.24 -3.82 -14.71
N ARG A 279 0.39 -4.38 -15.92
CA ARG A 279 0.49 -3.60 -17.16
C ARG A 279 -0.41 -4.19 -18.23
N ILE A 280 -1.02 -3.30 -19.01
CA ILE A 280 -1.75 -3.63 -20.24
C ILE A 280 -0.97 -3.00 -21.38
N ASP A 281 -0.17 -3.80 -22.07
CA ASP A 281 0.65 -3.40 -23.20
C ASP A 281 -0.16 -3.30 -24.50
N ASP A 282 -1.10 -4.22 -24.71
CA ASP A 282 -1.99 -4.25 -25.86
C ASP A 282 -3.39 -4.75 -25.46
N ARG A 283 -4.37 -3.85 -25.52
CA ARG A 283 -5.78 -4.16 -25.20
C ARG A 283 -6.42 -5.15 -26.17
N THR A 284 -5.88 -5.27 -27.39
CA THR A 284 -6.42 -6.12 -28.46
C THR A 284 -5.81 -7.52 -28.49
N ALA A 285 -4.65 -7.72 -27.85
CA ALA A 285 -3.96 -9.01 -27.79
C ALA A 285 -4.51 -9.99 -26.73
N GLY A 286 -5.64 -9.66 -26.10
CA GLY A 286 -6.26 -10.50 -25.06
C GLY A 286 -5.34 -10.73 -23.87
N TRP A 287 -5.27 -11.96 -23.37
CA TRP A 287 -4.45 -12.32 -22.20
C TRP A 287 -2.94 -12.15 -22.43
N LYS A 288 -2.48 -12.14 -23.68
CA LYS A 288 -1.05 -11.96 -24.01
C LYS A 288 -0.57 -10.51 -23.90
N GLY A 289 -1.49 -9.57 -24.08
CA GLY A 289 -1.19 -8.13 -24.03
C GLY A 289 -1.22 -7.55 -22.61
N LYS A 290 -1.41 -8.38 -21.59
CA LYS A 290 -1.52 -7.98 -20.19
C LYS A 290 -0.82 -8.98 -19.27
N GLY A 291 -0.45 -8.54 -18.08
CA GLY A 291 0.20 -9.39 -17.08
C GLY A 291 0.51 -8.64 -15.79
N LEU A 292 1.05 -9.37 -14.81
CA LEU A 292 1.60 -8.79 -13.59
C LEU A 292 3.11 -8.95 -13.58
N TRP A 293 3.82 -7.93 -13.13
CA TRP A 293 5.26 -7.94 -12.92
C TRP A 293 5.53 -7.87 -11.43
N VAL A 294 6.23 -8.88 -10.93
CA VAL A 294 6.50 -9.02 -9.50
C VAL A 294 7.99 -8.98 -9.26
N THR A 295 8.40 -8.06 -8.39
CA THR A 295 9.79 -7.95 -7.97
C THR A 295 10.12 -8.97 -6.89
N SER A 296 11.23 -9.69 -7.06
CA SER A 296 11.85 -10.42 -5.96
C SER A 296 12.71 -9.47 -5.15
N GLY A 297 12.37 -9.25 -3.88
CA GLY A 297 13.08 -8.34 -2.99
C GLY A 297 13.75 -9.06 -1.83
N ASN A 298 14.43 -10.17 -2.13
CA ASN A 298 15.20 -10.92 -1.15
C ASN A 298 16.36 -10.05 -0.63
N ARG A 299 16.59 -10.06 0.69
CA ARG A 299 17.72 -9.35 1.34
C ARG A 299 19.03 -10.13 1.30
N THR A 300 18.94 -11.43 0.98
CA THR A 300 20.08 -12.31 0.75
C THR A 300 19.95 -12.95 -0.63
N PRO A 301 19.98 -12.16 -1.72
CA PRO A 301 19.79 -12.69 -3.08
C PRO A 301 20.84 -13.76 -3.44
N MET A 302 22.01 -13.75 -2.80
CA MET A 302 23.09 -14.74 -2.93
C MET A 302 22.70 -16.16 -2.50
N HIS A 303 21.58 -16.31 -1.80
CA HIS A 303 21.01 -17.60 -1.37
C HIS A 303 19.85 -18.07 -2.26
N ILE A 304 19.55 -17.36 -3.35
CA ILE A 304 18.56 -17.78 -4.34
C ILE A 304 19.21 -18.79 -5.28
N GLU A 305 18.42 -19.75 -5.76
CA GLU A 305 18.87 -20.70 -6.77
C GLU A 305 19.29 -19.97 -8.07
N GLY A 306 20.59 -20.00 -8.37
CA GLY A 306 21.14 -20.10 -9.72
C GLY A 306 20.65 -19.11 -10.80
N VAL A 307 20.53 -17.81 -10.52
CA VAL A 307 20.43 -16.81 -11.60
C VAL A 307 21.82 -16.34 -12.03
N ASP A 308 22.60 -17.26 -12.60
CA ASP A 308 23.90 -17.02 -13.25
C ASP A 308 23.77 -16.24 -14.57
N ALA A 309 22.56 -15.81 -14.94
CA ALA A 309 22.34 -15.02 -16.14
C ALA A 309 22.93 -13.62 -15.93
N PRO A 310 23.99 -13.22 -16.68
CA PRO A 310 24.45 -11.84 -16.67
C PRO A 310 23.31 -10.96 -17.18
N SER A 311 22.76 -10.11 -16.31
CA SER A 311 21.87 -9.04 -16.78
C SER A 311 22.71 -8.04 -17.59
N PRO A 312 22.27 -7.61 -18.78
CA PRO A 312 22.94 -6.54 -19.52
C PRO A 312 23.15 -5.31 -18.61
N GLY A 313 24.41 -4.94 -18.38
CA GLY A 313 24.79 -3.81 -17.52
C GLY A 313 25.15 -4.16 -16.06
N ALA A 314 25.07 -5.44 -15.64
CA ALA A 314 25.59 -5.86 -14.34
C ALA A 314 27.14 -5.94 -14.38
N PRO A 315 27.86 -5.34 -13.41
CA PRO A 315 29.31 -5.44 -13.34
C PRO A 315 29.72 -6.86 -12.86
N GLY A 316 29.79 -7.81 -13.79
CA GLY A 316 30.33 -9.16 -13.57
C GLY A 316 29.29 -10.29 -13.44
N LYS A 317 29.78 -11.52 -13.26
CA LYS A 317 28.96 -12.69 -12.90
C LYS A 317 28.58 -12.57 -11.42
N THR A 318 27.40 -12.03 -11.14
CA THR A 318 26.84 -12.01 -9.78
C THR A 318 26.04 -13.28 -9.54
N LEU A 319 26.15 -13.86 -8.34
CA LEU A 319 25.45 -15.10 -7.90
C LEU A 319 23.91 -15.03 -7.98
N SER A 320 23.35 -13.85 -8.25
CA SER A 320 21.94 -13.64 -8.58
C SER A 320 21.69 -12.24 -9.14
N SER A 321 21.20 -12.17 -10.38
CA SER A 321 20.66 -10.92 -10.96
C SER A 321 19.35 -10.51 -10.27
N PRO A 322 19.00 -9.20 -10.24
CA PRO A 322 17.64 -8.77 -9.88
C PRO A 322 16.59 -9.51 -10.70
N LEU A 323 15.58 -10.04 -10.03
CA LEU A 323 14.54 -10.87 -10.65
C LEU A 323 13.20 -10.13 -10.66
N VAL A 324 12.60 -10.06 -11.85
CA VAL A 324 11.20 -9.68 -12.05
C VAL A 324 10.49 -10.86 -12.69
N VAL A 325 9.43 -11.36 -12.06
CA VAL A 325 8.63 -12.46 -12.55
C VAL A 325 7.39 -11.92 -13.25
N HIS A 326 7.13 -12.40 -14.46
CA HIS A 326 5.96 -12.04 -15.25
C HIS A 326 4.88 -13.12 -15.10
N PHE A 327 3.76 -12.77 -14.49
CA PHE A 327 2.58 -13.62 -14.40
C PHE A 327 1.62 -13.28 -15.54
N GLN A 328 1.33 -14.28 -16.37
CA GLN A 328 0.24 -14.23 -17.35
C GLN A 328 -0.64 -15.46 -17.15
N LEU A 329 -1.95 -15.24 -17.25
CA LEU A 329 -2.94 -16.29 -17.08
C LEU A 329 -3.79 -16.38 -18.35
N ARG A 330 -3.90 -17.59 -18.89
CA ARG A 330 -4.80 -17.87 -20.01
C ARG A 330 -6.24 -17.93 -19.51
N PRO A 331 -7.22 -17.46 -20.30
CA PRO A 331 -8.63 -17.59 -19.94
C PRO A 331 -9.10 -19.05 -19.94
N ASP A 332 -8.47 -19.90 -20.76
CA ASP A 332 -8.71 -21.34 -20.82
C ASP A 332 -7.45 -22.11 -21.28
N PRO A 333 -7.36 -23.43 -21.08
CA PRO A 333 -6.18 -24.23 -21.44
C PRO A 333 -5.82 -24.23 -22.94
N LEU A 334 -6.80 -23.97 -23.83
CA LEU A 334 -6.66 -24.01 -25.28
C LEU A 334 -6.39 -22.63 -25.90
N ALA A 335 -6.47 -21.55 -25.12
CA ALA A 335 -6.21 -20.19 -25.58
C ALA A 335 -4.78 -20.07 -26.17
N ARG A 336 -4.71 -19.62 -27.43
CA ARG A 336 -3.47 -19.61 -28.23
C ARG A 336 -2.70 -18.33 -28.17
#